data_AF-K9UAC3-F1
#
_entry.id   AF-K9UAC3-F1
#
_cell.length_a   1.000
_cell.length_b   1.000
_cell.length_c   1.000
_cell.angle_alpha   90.00
_cell.angle_beta   90.00
_cell.angle_gamma   90.00
#
_symmetry.space_group_name_H-M   'P 1'
#
loop_
_entity.id
_entity.type
_entity.pdbx_description
1 polymer ?
#
loop_
_entity_poly.entity_id
_entity_poly.type
_entity_poly.pdbx_seq_one_letter_code
_entity_poly.pdbx_strand_id
1 'polypeptide(L)'
;MPRNPKTPAGQPVIKVNHQRLQIVLNYRGVRKYLSLGLPDSKPNRVYAEMVRTRIMSDLLNDNFDPTLEKYLREALKPDSEIHTHDDISIAQLWEQYTNYKRPQLAPSTIAKDFDRVSIYIDRFPELTLDDAVAVRDYLNLKTTPNTTKRVLTQLGACCKWGVKSKLIAVNPFLGMAADIKLPKVWREGLEVAMKIKGSQGKPRRVWVKQEHPFTTISPASDVHANQVESFNSALRRQATACLVALFASGFPTGAHRYRRRQNHCAKVVTGLQRALNVQRLLPNWVRPHWGLGKKTTPAMAIGSIDRPVTISEILSSTSFEDFTP
;
A
#
# COMPACT_ATOMS: atom_id res chain seq x y z
N MET A 1 -16.62 -58.56 -11.56
CA MET A 1 -17.08 -57.22 -11.98
C MET A 1 -18.38 -56.90 -11.25
N PRO A 2 -18.39 -56.01 -10.24
CA PRO A 2 -19.64 -55.62 -9.60
C PRO A 2 -20.52 -54.89 -10.63
N ARG A 3 -21.74 -55.40 -10.83
CA ARG A 3 -22.72 -54.77 -11.73
C ARG A 3 -23.15 -53.45 -11.09
N ASN A 4 -22.95 -52.34 -11.80
CA ASN A 4 -23.43 -51.02 -11.36
C ASN A 4 -24.93 -51.08 -11.03
N PRO A 5 -25.37 -50.46 -9.92
CA PRO A 5 -26.79 -50.39 -9.57
C PRO A 5 -27.57 -49.75 -10.72
N LYS A 6 -28.71 -50.37 -11.08
CA LYS A 6 -29.60 -49.83 -12.12
C LYS A 6 -30.18 -48.51 -11.60
N THR A 7 -29.78 -47.41 -12.23
CA THR A 7 -30.18 -46.04 -11.90
C THR A 7 -31.69 -45.86 -12.08
N PRO A 8 -32.34 -44.99 -11.27
CA PRO A 8 -33.76 -44.66 -11.41
C PRO A 8 -34.11 -44.23 -12.84
N ALA A 9 -35.25 -44.68 -13.35
CA ALA A 9 -35.71 -44.39 -14.70
C ALA A 9 -35.85 -42.88 -14.92
N GLY A 10 -35.14 -42.34 -15.92
CA GLY A 10 -35.28 -40.96 -16.38
C GLY A 10 -34.14 -40.00 -16.01
N GLN A 11 -33.21 -40.37 -15.12
CA GLN A 11 -32.09 -39.50 -14.77
C GLN A 11 -30.94 -39.59 -15.80
N PRO A 12 -30.28 -38.46 -16.16
CA PRO A 12 -29.10 -38.47 -17.00
C PRO A 12 -27.92 -39.19 -16.31
N VAL A 13 -27.26 -40.12 -17.01
CA VAL A 13 -26.16 -40.94 -16.49
C VAL A 13 -24.88 -40.69 -17.27
N ILE A 14 -23.75 -40.61 -16.56
CA ILE A 14 -22.42 -40.52 -17.18
C ILE A 14 -21.93 -41.94 -17.47
N LYS A 15 -21.60 -42.22 -18.72
CA LYS A 15 -21.05 -43.48 -19.21
C LYS A 15 -19.69 -43.21 -19.87
N VAL A 16 -18.74 -44.11 -19.65
CA VAL A 16 -17.47 -44.12 -20.37
C VAL A 16 -17.62 -45.00 -21.62
N ASN A 17 -17.31 -44.46 -22.79
CA ASN A 17 -17.31 -45.18 -24.06
C ASN A 17 -15.99 -44.89 -24.80
N HIS A 18 -15.24 -45.93 -25.16
CA HIS A 18 -13.90 -45.81 -25.76
C HIS A 18 -13.01 -44.76 -25.06
N GLN A 19 -12.88 -44.85 -23.73
CA GLN A 19 -12.11 -43.91 -22.88
C GLN A 19 -12.60 -42.45 -22.89
N ARG A 20 -13.76 -42.15 -23.49
CA ARG A 20 -14.38 -40.81 -23.52
C ARG A 20 -15.65 -40.75 -22.68
N LEU A 21 -15.91 -39.60 -22.09
CA LEU A 21 -17.10 -39.35 -21.28
C LEU A 21 -18.31 -39.03 -22.17
N GLN A 22 -19.42 -39.73 -21.92
CA GLN A 22 -20.71 -39.54 -22.59
C GLN A 22 -21.83 -39.44 -21.54
N ILE A 23 -22.79 -38.54 -21.76
CA ILE A 23 -24.00 -38.44 -20.94
C ILE A 23 -25.14 -39.11 -21.71
N VAL A 24 -25.81 -40.07 -21.08
CA VAL A 24 -26.94 -40.81 -21.63
C VAL A 24 -28.20 -40.41 -20.88
N LEU A 25 -29.23 -40.01 -21.60
CA LEU A 25 -30.53 -39.70 -21.02
C LEU A 25 -31.68 -40.27 -21.86
N ASN A 26 -32.83 -40.46 -21.25
CA ASN A 26 -34.05 -40.86 -21.93
C ASN A 26 -35.04 -39.69 -21.87
N TYR A 27 -35.47 -39.17 -23.02
CA TYR A 27 -36.43 -38.08 -23.10
C TYR A 27 -37.57 -38.49 -24.04
N ARG A 28 -38.80 -38.48 -23.52
CA ARG A 28 -40.02 -38.86 -24.26
C ARG A 28 -39.93 -40.21 -25.00
N GLY A 29 -39.32 -41.20 -24.37
CA GLY A 29 -39.18 -42.56 -24.93
C GLY A 29 -38.00 -42.75 -25.89
N VAL A 30 -37.27 -41.69 -26.24
CA VAL A 30 -36.08 -41.76 -27.11
C VAL A 30 -34.82 -41.61 -26.26
N ARG A 31 -33.90 -42.56 -26.40
CA ARG A 31 -32.56 -42.49 -25.79
C ARG A 31 -31.69 -41.51 -26.57
N LYS A 32 -31.12 -40.52 -25.88
CA LYS A 32 -30.19 -39.56 -26.44
C LYS A 32 -28.81 -39.68 -25.79
N TYR A 33 -27.78 -39.44 -26.60
CA TYR A 33 -26.38 -39.53 -26.22
C TYR A 33 -25.71 -38.18 -26.47
N LEU A 34 -25.14 -37.60 -25.41
CA LEU A 34 -24.30 -36.40 -25.50
C LEU A 34 -22.84 -36.81 -25.29
N SER A 35 -22.05 -36.77 -26.35
CA SER A 35 -20.62 -37.05 -26.26
C SER A 35 -19.85 -35.76 -25.94
N LEU A 36 -19.12 -35.74 -24.83
CA LEU A 36 -18.32 -34.57 -24.43
C LEU A 36 -16.96 -34.51 -25.13
N GLY A 37 -16.49 -35.61 -25.73
CA GLY A 37 -15.17 -35.70 -26.37
C GLY A 37 -13.98 -35.74 -25.39
N LEU A 38 -14.23 -35.54 -24.09
CA LEU A 38 -13.20 -35.51 -23.05
C LEU A 38 -12.77 -36.93 -22.61
N PRO A 39 -11.47 -37.17 -22.36
CA PRO A 39 -10.99 -38.43 -21.81
C PRO A 39 -11.41 -38.61 -20.35
N ASP A 40 -11.48 -39.87 -19.88
CA ASP A 40 -11.80 -40.19 -18.48
C ASP A 40 -10.67 -39.77 -17.53
N SER A 41 -10.84 -38.60 -16.90
CA SER A 41 -9.94 -38.02 -15.91
C SER A 41 -10.78 -37.43 -14.78
N LYS A 42 -10.25 -37.38 -13.56
CA LYS A 42 -10.95 -36.82 -12.37
C LYS A 42 -11.55 -35.42 -12.64
N PRO A 43 -10.80 -34.41 -13.15
CA PRO A 43 -11.36 -33.10 -13.51
C PRO A 43 -12.45 -33.19 -14.58
N ASN A 44 -12.27 -34.00 -15.62
CA ASN A 44 -13.23 -34.14 -16.72
C ASN A 44 -14.53 -34.79 -16.26
N ARG A 45 -14.46 -35.67 -15.25
CA ARG A 45 -15.62 -36.29 -14.63
C ARG A 45 -16.43 -35.30 -13.80
N VAL A 46 -15.77 -34.40 -13.05
CA VAL A 46 -16.42 -33.28 -12.35
C VAL A 46 -17.12 -32.36 -13.35
N TYR A 47 -16.48 -32.06 -14.48
CA TYR A 47 -17.09 -31.29 -15.56
C TYR A 47 -18.33 -32.00 -16.15
N ALA A 48 -18.23 -33.30 -16.43
CA ALA A 48 -19.36 -34.10 -16.90
C ALA A 48 -20.52 -34.14 -15.88
N GLU A 49 -20.22 -34.16 -14.58
CA GLU A 49 -21.22 -34.05 -13.50
C GLU A 49 -21.90 -32.68 -13.48
N MET A 50 -21.15 -31.60 -13.71
CA MET A 50 -21.72 -30.26 -13.82
C MET A 50 -22.70 -30.16 -15.01
N VAL A 51 -22.30 -30.66 -16.19
CA VAL A 51 -23.18 -30.69 -17.38
C VAL A 51 -24.42 -31.57 -17.13
N ARG A 52 -24.24 -32.73 -16.49
CA ARG A 52 -25.34 -33.63 -16.08
C ARG A 52 -26.35 -32.92 -15.17
N THR A 53 -25.86 -32.21 -14.16
CA THR A 53 -26.69 -31.46 -13.20
C THR A 53 -27.45 -30.35 -13.90
N ARG A 54 -26.83 -29.67 -14.87
CA ARG A 54 -27.49 -28.61 -15.63
C ARG A 54 -28.60 -29.13 -16.54
N ILE A 55 -28.36 -30.25 -17.23
CA ILE A 55 -29.41 -30.95 -17.99
C ILE A 55 -30.58 -31.32 -17.07
N MET A 56 -30.28 -31.81 -15.87
CA MET A 56 -31.30 -32.15 -14.87
C MET A 56 -32.09 -30.93 -14.41
N SER A 57 -31.46 -29.77 -14.20
CA SER A 57 -32.15 -28.51 -13.89
C SER A 57 -33.05 -28.05 -15.05
N ASP A 58 -32.58 -28.13 -16.29
CA ASP A 58 -33.36 -27.72 -17.47
C ASP A 58 -34.55 -28.67 -17.72
N LEU A 59 -34.42 -29.96 -17.39
CA LEU A 59 -35.52 -30.94 -17.37
C LEU A 59 -36.59 -30.60 -16.32
N LEU A 60 -36.20 -30.08 -15.15
CA LEU A 60 -37.14 -29.68 -14.09
C LEU A 60 -37.86 -28.37 -14.41
N ASN A 61 -37.21 -27.47 -15.14
CA ASN A 61 -37.73 -26.15 -15.49
C ASN A 61 -38.46 -26.12 -16.85
N ASP A 62 -38.73 -27.28 -17.46
CA ASP A 62 -39.33 -27.43 -18.80
C ASP A 62 -38.64 -26.66 -19.94
N ASN A 63 -37.37 -26.27 -19.77
CA ASN A 63 -36.56 -25.53 -20.74
C ASN A 63 -35.47 -26.40 -21.38
N PHE A 64 -35.74 -27.71 -21.45
CA PHE A 64 -34.81 -28.68 -22.00
C PHE A 64 -34.78 -28.60 -23.52
N ASP A 65 -33.61 -28.25 -24.08
CA ASP A 65 -33.37 -28.31 -25.52
C ASP A 65 -33.18 -29.77 -25.99
N PRO A 66 -34.11 -30.33 -26.77
CA PRO A 66 -34.02 -31.71 -27.25
C PRO A 66 -32.88 -31.92 -28.25
N THR A 67 -32.36 -30.88 -28.92
CA THR A 67 -31.28 -31.03 -29.91
C THR A 67 -29.93 -31.33 -29.26
N LEU A 68 -29.81 -31.14 -27.93
CA LEU A 68 -28.58 -31.26 -27.15
C LEU A 68 -27.44 -30.32 -27.60
N GLU A 69 -27.66 -29.52 -28.64
CA GLU A 69 -26.68 -28.61 -29.21
C GLU A 69 -26.31 -27.50 -28.23
N LYS A 70 -27.28 -27.00 -27.44
CA LYS A 70 -27.03 -26.03 -26.35
C LYS A 70 -25.92 -26.50 -25.41
N TYR A 71 -25.98 -27.75 -24.96
CA TYR A 71 -25.02 -28.31 -24.01
C TYR A 71 -23.69 -28.69 -24.68
N LEU A 72 -23.72 -29.10 -25.95
CA LEU A 72 -22.51 -29.39 -26.73
C LEU A 72 -21.74 -28.12 -27.05
N ARG A 73 -22.42 -27.04 -27.48
CA ARG A 73 -21.82 -25.73 -27.76
C ARG A 73 -21.19 -25.15 -26.50
N GLU A 74 -21.84 -25.25 -25.34
CA GLU A 74 -21.26 -24.84 -24.07
C GLU A 74 -20.04 -25.68 -23.66
N ALA A 75 -20.00 -26.97 -24.00
CA ALA A 75 -18.85 -27.83 -23.74
C ALA A 75 -17.67 -27.64 -24.69
N LEU A 76 -17.95 -27.15 -25.90
CA LEU A 76 -16.97 -26.81 -26.92
C LEU A 76 -16.65 -25.32 -26.96
N LYS A 77 -17.21 -24.49 -26.06
CA LYS A 77 -16.71 -23.13 -25.92
C LYS A 77 -15.23 -23.27 -25.59
N PRO A 78 -14.30 -22.87 -26.49
CA PRO A 78 -12.93 -22.68 -26.07
C PRO A 78 -13.00 -21.74 -24.87
N ASP A 79 -12.18 -22.01 -23.85
CA ASP A 79 -11.98 -21.10 -22.72
C ASP A 79 -12.06 -19.67 -23.26
N SER A 80 -13.09 -18.95 -22.80
CA SER A 80 -13.52 -17.62 -23.26
C SER A 80 -12.61 -17.02 -24.33
N GLU A 81 -13.10 -16.90 -25.57
CA GLU A 81 -12.47 -16.14 -26.66
C GLU A 81 -11.52 -15.09 -26.07
N ILE A 82 -10.23 -15.42 -26.10
CA ILE A 82 -9.19 -14.47 -25.75
C ILE A 82 -9.37 -13.41 -26.81
N HIS A 83 -10.03 -12.31 -26.47
CA HIS A 83 -9.97 -11.11 -27.29
C HIS A 83 -8.49 -10.94 -27.61
N THR A 84 -8.13 -11.03 -28.89
CA THR A 84 -6.82 -10.62 -29.37
C THR A 84 -6.65 -9.18 -28.89
N HIS A 85 -5.88 -9.00 -27.81
CA HIS A 85 -5.80 -7.77 -27.02
C HIS A 85 -4.97 -6.68 -27.73
N ASP A 86 -5.00 -6.66 -29.06
CA ASP A 86 -4.02 -5.97 -29.88
C ASP A 86 -4.19 -4.44 -29.86
N ASP A 87 -5.30 -3.92 -29.34
CA ASP A 87 -5.62 -2.49 -29.46
C ASP A 87 -5.50 -1.67 -28.16
N ILE A 88 -5.27 -2.29 -26.99
CA ILE A 88 -5.14 -1.49 -25.75
C ILE A 88 -3.71 -0.97 -25.63
N SER A 89 -3.53 0.30 -25.98
CA SER A 89 -2.27 1.03 -25.77
C SER A 89 -1.87 1.02 -24.28
N ILE A 90 -0.58 0.93 -23.99
CA ILE A 90 -0.04 1.01 -22.62
C ILE A 90 -0.51 2.28 -21.90
N ALA A 91 -0.63 3.40 -22.62
CA ALA A 91 -1.12 4.65 -22.05
C ALA A 91 -2.56 4.51 -21.53
N GLN A 92 -3.43 3.86 -22.30
CA GLN A 92 -4.81 3.59 -21.91
C GLN A 92 -4.90 2.61 -20.74
N LEU A 93 -4.10 1.55 -20.76
CA LEU A 93 -4.01 0.60 -19.64
C LEU A 93 -3.56 1.31 -18.35
N TRP A 94 -2.56 2.19 -18.46
CA TRP A 94 -2.05 2.98 -17.34
C TRP A 94 -3.11 3.92 -16.79
N GLU A 95 -3.86 4.61 -17.64
CA GLU A 95 -4.96 5.47 -17.22
C GLU A 95 -6.04 4.68 -16.45
N GLN A 96 -6.49 3.54 -16.99
CA GLN A 96 -7.47 2.69 -16.29
C GLN A 96 -6.94 2.19 -14.95
N TYR A 97 -5.66 1.80 -14.88
CA TYR A 97 -5.01 1.39 -13.63
C TYR A 97 -4.93 2.55 -12.61
N THR A 98 -4.61 3.76 -13.06
CA THR A 98 -4.56 4.94 -12.18
C THR A 98 -5.93 5.27 -11.61
N ASN A 99 -6.99 5.16 -12.42
CA ASN A 99 -8.38 5.36 -11.98
C ASN A 99 -8.80 4.31 -10.95
N TYR A 100 -8.43 3.04 -11.16
CA TYR A 100 -8.67 1.97 -10.19
C TYR A 100 -7.94 2.20 -8.85
N LYS A 101 -6.72 2.75 -8.88
CA LYS A 101 -5.91 3.00 -7.67
C LYS A 101 -6.21 4.33 -6.97
N ARG A 102 -6.82 5.29 -7.66
CA ARG A 102 -7.16 6.61 -7.14
C ARG A 102 -7.91 6.59 -5.79
N PRO A 103 -8.95 5.77 -5.56
CA PRO A 103 -9.63 5.73 -4.26
C PRO A 103 -8.83 5.01 -3.16
N GLN A 104 -7.86 4.17 -3.52
CA GLN A 104 -7.08 3.37 -2.57
C GLN A 104 -5.84 4.10 -2.03
N LEU A 105 -5.39 5.15 -2.73
CA LEU A 105 -4.12 5.81 -2.47
C LEU A 105 -4.31 7.26 -2.02
N ALA A 106 -3.36 7.73 -1.21
CA ALA A 106 -3.29 9.14 -0.86
C ALA A 106 -3.01 10.00 -2.11
N PRO A 107 -3.64 11.19 -2.22
CA PRO A 107 -3.46 12.05 -3.39
C PRO A 107 -2.00 12.48 -3.61
N SER A 108 -1.21 12.56 -2.53
CA SER A 108 0.21 12.86 -2.61
C SER A 108 1.05 11.75 -3.25
N THR A 109 0.60 10.50 -3.17
CA THR A 109 1.30 9.36 -3.76
C THR A 109 1.04 9.30 -5.26
N ILE A 110 -0.20 9.56 -5.66
CA ILE A 110 -0.60 9.68 -7.08
C ILE A 110 0.23 10.78 -7.74
N ALA A 111 0.21 11.99 -7.17
CA ALA A 111 0.90 13.16 -7.74
C ALA A 111 2.44 13.03 -7.81
N LYS A 112 3.05 12.12 -7.06
CA LYS A 112 4.51 11.96 -7.04
C LYS A 112 4.99 10.75 -7.81
N ASP A 113 4.34 9.61 -7.62
CA ASP A 113 4.83 8.34 -8.15
C ASP A 113 4.14 7.98 -9.46
N PHE A 114 2.84 8.24 -9.58
CA PHE A 114 2.08 7.92 -10.80
C PHE A 114 2.33 8.96 -11.90
N ASP A 115 2.37 10.24 -11.56
CA ASP A 115 2.69 11.32 -12.51
C ASP A 115 4.10 11.19 -13.09
N ARG A 116 5.06 10.67 -12.31
CA ARG A 116 6.40 10.38 -12.84
C ARG A 116 6.35 9.30 -13.90
N VAL A 117 5.57 8.25 -13.68
CA VAL A 117 5.47 7.13 -14.63
C VAL A 117 4.75 7.58 -15.90
N SER A 118 3.69 8.39 -15.79
CA SER A 118 3.01 8.93 -16.98
C SER A 118 3.93 9.78 -17.84
N ILE A 119 4.77 10.64 -17.24
CA ILE A 119 5.76 11.43 -18.00
C ILE A 119 6.72 10.54 -18.81
N TYR A 120 7.13 9.39 -18.28
CA TYR A 120 8.00 8.47 -19.03
C TYR A 120 7.25 7.70 -20.11
N ILE A 121 5.98 7.40 -19.90
CA ILE A 121 5.10 6.80 -20.92
C ILE A 121 4.91 7.78 -22.09
N ASP A 122 4.60 9.05 -21.81
CA ASP A 122 4.37 10.07 -22.83
C ASP A 122 5.64 10.41 -23.64
N ARG A 123 6.81 10.31 -22.98
CA ARG A 123 8.11 10.59 -23.62
C ARG A 123 8.60 9.43 -24.49
N PHE A 124 7.97 8.26 -24.43
CA PHE A 124 8.38 7.11 -25.22
C PHE A 124 7.39 6.89 -26.39
N PRO A 125 7.74 7.28 -27.63
CA PRO A 125 6.81 7.32 -28.74
C PRO A 125 6.42 5.95 -29.33
N GLU A 126 7.15 4.87 -29.01
CA GLU A 126 6.93 3.52 -29.57
C GLU A 126 6.57 2.49 -28.48
N LEU A 127 5.74 2.87 -27.50
CA LEU A 127 5.42 2.01 -26.36
C LEU A 127 4.38 0.93 -26.75
N THR A 128 4.81 -0.07 -27.52
CA THR A 128 4.08 -1.33 -27.74
C THR A 128 4.23 -2.24 -26.51
N LEU A 129 3.22 -3.08 -26.23
CA LEU A 129 3.26 -4.03 -25.10
C LEU A 129 4.35 -5.09 -25.25
N ASP A 130 4.73 -5.41 -26.48
CA ASP A 130 5.67 -6.50 -26.79
C ASP A 130 7.14 -6.09 -26.60
N ASP A 131 7.47 -4.81 -26.72
CA ASP A 131 8.86 -4.32 -26.66
C ASP A 131 9.33 -3.97 -25.24
N ALA A 132 8.94 -4.76 -24.24
CA ALA A 132 9.27 -4.51 -22.83
C ALA A 132 10.79 -4.40 -22.55
N VAL A 133 11.62 -5.07 -23.36
CA VAL A 133 13.08 -4.98 -23.28
C VAL A 133 13.59 -3.60 -23.75
N ALA A 134 13.03 -3.07 -24.85
CA ALA A 134 13.40 -1.75 -25.35
C ALA A 134 13.05 -0.64 -24.34
N VAL A 135 11.91 -0.77 -23.66
CA VAL A 135 11.49 0.14 -22.59
C VAL A 135 12.50 0.16 -21.44
N ARG A 136 12.94 -1.03 -21.00
CA ARG A 136 13.95 -1.15 -19.93
C ARG A 136 15.25 -0.46 -20.32
N ASP A 137 15.72 -0.69 -21.54
CA ASP A 137 17.01 -0.18 -22.00
C ASP A 137 16.97 1.34 -22.17
N TYR A 138 15.86 1.89 -22.68
CA TYR A 138 15.63 3.32 -22.71
C TYR A 138 15.62 3.97 -21.31
N LEU A 139 14.93 3.36 -20.34
CA LEU A 139 14.86 3.88 -18.97
C LEU A 139 16.23 3.85 -18.28
N ASN A 140 17.04 2.83 -18.54
CA ASN A 140 18.42 2.72 -18.02
C ASN A 140 19.36 3.78 -18.60
N LEU A 141 19.19 4.16 -19.87
CA LEU A 141 19.99 5.21 -20.51
C LEU A 141 19.62 6.61 -20.01
N LYS A 142 18.34 6.87 -19.74
CA LYS A 142 17.86 8.22 -19.38
C LYS A 142 17.81 8.49 -17.89
N THR A 143 17.74 7.47 -17.03
CA THR A 143 17.46 7.66 -15.61
C THR A 143 18.38 6.85 -14.70
N THR A 144 18.38 7.18 -13.40
CA THR A 144 19.16 6.45 -12.41
C THR A 144 18.64 5.02 -12.23
N PRO A 145 19.48 4.04 -11.84
CA PRO A 145 19.04 2.66 -11.62
C PRO A 145 17.85 2.53 -10.65
N ASN A 146 17.81 3.38 -9.62
CA ASN A 146 16.72 3.40 -8.65
C ASN A 146 15.41 3.92 -9.26
N THR A 147 15.47 4.95 -10.10
CA THR A 147 14.27 5.44 -10.81
C THR A 147 13.77 4.43 -11.82
N THR A 148 14.65 3.81 -12.61
CA THR A 148 14.26 2.75 -13.56
C THR A 148 13.56 1.61 -12.86
N LYS A 149 14.14 1.12 -11.75
CA LYS A 149 13.53 0.06 -10.93
C LYS A 149 12.13 0.43 -10.44
N ARG A 150 11.93 1.66 -9.95
CA ARG A 150 10.62 2.12 -9.46
C ARG A 150 9.58 2.20 -10.59
N VAL A 151 9.96 2.70 -11.77
CA VAL A 151 9.07 2.79 -12.94
C VAL A 151 8.68 1.39 -13.41
N LEU A 152 9.65 0.49 -13.61
CA LEU A 152 9.38 -0.89 -14.03
C LEU A 152 8.54 -1.67 -13.02
N THR A 153 8.71 -1.42 -11.72
CA THR A 153 7.85 -2.04 -10.68
C THR A 153 6.38 -1.63 -10.84
N GLN A 154 6.13 -0.36 -11.17
CA GLN A 154 4.77 0.14 -11.39
C GLN A 154 4.17 -0.38 -12.71
N LEU A 155 4.96 -0.40 -13.79
CA LEU A 155 4.53 -0.98 -15.07
C LEU A 155 4.20 -2.48 -14.94
N GLY A 156 5.04 -3.24 -14.23
CA GLY A 156 4.78 -4.64 -13.94
C GLY A 156 3.53 -4.85 -13.07
N ALA A 157 3.25 -3.94 -12.14
CA ALA A 157 2.01 -3.96 -11.35
C ALA A 157 0.77 -3.63 -12.18
N CYS A 158 0.89 -2.67 -13.11
CA CYS A 158 -0.16 -2.31 -14.06
C CYS A 158 -0.52 -3.50 -14.96
N CYS A 159 0.48 -4.14 -15.57
CA CYS A 159 0.27 -5.32 -16.42
C CYS A 159 -0.28 -6.53 -15.63
N LYS A 160 0.15 -6.71 -14.38
CA LYS A 160 -0.43 -7.74 -13.49
C LYS A 160 -1.91 -7.48 -13.18
N TRP A 161 -2.29 -6.21 -13.05
CA TRP A 161 -3.71 -5.82 -12.92
C TRP A 161 -4.46 -6.06 -14.24
N GLY A 162 -3.87 -5.69 -15.38
CA GLY A 162 -4.44 -5.94 -16.72
C GLY A 162 -4.76 -7.41 -16.95
N VAL A 163 -3.84 -8.33 -16.61
CA VAL A 163 -4.10 -9.78 -16.70
C VAL A 163 -5.25 -10.23 -15.80
N LYS A 164 -5.34 -9.71 -14.57
CA LYS A 164 -6.46 -10.02 -13.66
C LYS A 164 -7.80 -9.49 -14.16
N SER A 165 -7.77 -8.32 -14.78
CA SER A 165 -8.95 -7.68 -15.39
C SER A 165 -9.30 -8.27 -16.76
N LYS A 166 -8.53 -9.27 -17.25
CA LYS A 166 -8.66 -9.86 -18.59
C LYS A 166 -8.57 -8.81 -19.71
N LEU A 167 -7.70 -7.81 -19.54
CA LEU A 167 -7.39 -6.77 -20.53
C LEU A 167 -6.12 -7.10 -21.33
N ILE A 168 -5.29 -8.01 -20.82
CA ILE A 168 -4.06 -8.47 -21.46
C ILE A 168 -3.92 -9.97 -21.16
N ALA A 169 -3.42 -10.74 -22.12
CA ALA A 169 -3.19 -12.18 -21.96
C ALA A 169 -1.98 -12.51 -21.06
N VAL A 170 -0.86 -11.82 -21.24
CA VAL A 170 0.41 -12.10 -20.56
C VAL A 170 1.05 -10.80 -20.06
N ASN A 171 1.76 -10.84 -18.93
CA ASN A 171 2.51 -9.70 -18.41
C ASN A 171 3.96 -9.70 -18.93
N PRO A 172 4.35 -8.75 -19.81
CA PRO A 172 5.69 -8.72 -20.40
C PRO A 172 6.77 -8.14 -19.45
N PHE A 173 6.38 -7.39 -18.41
CA PHE A 173 7.32 -6.74 -17.47
C PHE A 173 7.61 -7.58 -16.21
N LEU A 174 7.27 -8.87 -16.22
CA LEU A 174 7.43 -9.73 -15.06
C LEU A 174 8.92 -10.01 -14.81
N GLY A 175 9.40 -9.69 -13.60
CA GLY A 175 10.78 -9.98 -13.20
C GLY A 175 11.82 -8.91 -13.56
N MET A 176 11.57 -8.05 -14.56
CA MET A 176 12.55 -7.06 -15.03
C MET A 176 13.06 -6.10 -13.94
N ALA A 177 12.20 -5.72 -12.99
CA ALA A 177 12.60 -4.85 -11.88
C ALA A 177 13.52 -5.55 -10.85
N ALA A 178 13.44 -6.88 -10.76
CA ALA A 178 14.27 -7.67 -9.85
C ALA A 178 15.71 -7.77 -10.36
N ASP A 179 15.89 -7.83 -11.68
CA ASP A 179 17.21 -7.91 -12.32
C ASP A 179 18.07 -6.67 -12.06
N ILE A 180 17.43 -5.51 -11.85
CA ILE A 180 18.13 -4.27 -11.49
C ILE A 180 18.58 -4.34 -10.04
N LYS A 181 19.85 -4.71 -9.87
CA LYS A 181 20.56 -4.67 -8.58
C LYS A 181 20.95 -3.23 -8.28
N LEU A 182 20.36 -2.68 -7.22
CA LEU A 182 20.80 -1.42 -6.65
C LEU A 182 21.98 -1.70 -5.72
N PRO A 183 23.05 -0.88 -5.75
CA PRO A 183 24.08 -0.96 -4.73
C PRO A 183 23.41 -0.74 -3.36
N LYS A 184 23.69 -1.66 -2.42
CA LYS A 184 23.30 -1.49 -1.01
C LYS A 184 24.20 -0.47 -0.29
N VAL A 185 25.10 0.16 -1.03
CA VAL A 185 26.11 1.08 -0.55
C VAL A 185 25.63 2.51 -0.78
N TRP A 186 25.99 3.40 0.14
CA TRP A 186 25.71 4.82 0.06
C TRP A 186 26.42 5.46 -1.13
N ARG A 187 25.93 6.62 -1.58
CA ARG A 187 26.59 7.38 -2.65
C ARG A 187 27.97 7.85 -2.18
N GLU A 188 28.90 7.94 -3.11
CA GLU A 188 30.23 8.49 -2.88
C GLU A 188 30.14 9.91 -2.30
N GLY A 189 30.95 10.20 -1.27
CA GLY A 189 30.93 11.48 -0.54
C GLY A 189 29.83 11.65 0.51
N LEU A 190 28.98 10.63 0.76
CA LEU A 190 27.95 10.71 1.80
C LEU A 190 28.47 10.20 3.14
N GLU A 191 28.65 11.11 4.09
CA GLU A 191 28.98 10.76 5.47
C GLU A 191 27.73 10.35 6.25
N VAL A 192 27.69 9.11 6.74
CA VAL A 192 26.56 8.59 7.52
C VAL A 192 27.03 8.11 8.88
N ALA A 193 26.62 8.84 9.92
CA ALA A 193 26.77 8.39 11.30
C ALA A 193 25.52 7.60 11.73
N MET A 194 25.67 6.30 11.97
CA MET A 194 24.56 5.50 12.50
C MET A 194 24.50 5.62 14.03
N LYS A 195 23.32 6.00 14.53
CA LYS A 195 23.00 5.97 15.96
C LYS A 195 22.51 4.58 16.34
N ILE A 196 23.28 3.86 17.16
CA ILE A 196 22.84 2.58 17.71
C ILE A 196 21.85 2.88 18.84
N LYS A 197 20.59 2.46 18.67
CA LYS A 197 19.56 2.62 19.69
C LYS A 197 19.69 1.48 20.71
N GLY A 198 19.86 1.81 21.99
CA GLY A 198 19.94 0.82 23.08
C GLY A 198 21.13 0.96 24.04
N SER A 199 22.11 1.84 23.76
CA SER A 199 23.17 2.11 24.75
C SER A 199 22.65 3.07 25.82
N GLN A 200 22.32 2.55 26.99
CA GLN A 200 21.99 3.38 28.14
C GLN A 200 23.22 4.21 28.56
N GLY A 201 23.02 5.51 28.79
CA GLY A 201 24.02 6.39 29.44
C GLY A 201 25.09 7.04 28.55
N LYS A 202 25.47 6.46 27.40
CA LYS A 202 26.42 7.09 26.45
C LYS A 202 25.94 6.95 25.01
N PRO A 203 25.79 8.04 24.22
CA PRO A 203 25.39 7.94 22.82
C PRO A 203 26.51 7.30 22.01
N ARG A 204 26.38 6.01 21.69
CA ARG A 204 27.34 5.32 20.82
C ARG A 204 26.96 5.58 19.36
N ARG A 205 27.72 6.47 18.71
CA ARG A 205 27.69 6.64 17.25
C ARG A 205 28.79 5.77 16.68
N VAL A 206 28.42 4.90 15.74
CA VAL A 206 29.38 4.10 15.01
C VAL A 206 29.36 4.57 13.57
N TRP A 207 30.52 4.99 13.09
CA TRP A 207 30.76 5.16 11.67
C TRP A 207 30.68 3.77 11.04
N VAL A 208 29.68 3.53 10.20
CA VAL A 208 29.61 2.27 9.45
C VAL A 208 30.61 2.39 8.32
N LYS A 209 31.86 2.00 8.59
CA LYS A 209 32.80 1.70 7.51
C LYS A 209 32.50 0.31 6.98
N GLN A 210 32.27 0.22 5.68
CA GLN A 210 32.68 -0.92 4.88
C GLN A 210 32.97 -0.41 3.46
N GLU A 211 34.27 -0.32 3.16
CA GLU A 211 34.87 -0.21 1.82
C GLU A 211 34.73 1.12 1.05
N HIS A 212 35.58 2.09 1.37
CA HIS A 212 36.25 2.87 0.31
C HIS A 212 37.60 3.39 0.85
N PRO A 213 38.72 3.18 0.14
CA PRO A 213 40.04 3.65 0.56
C PRO A 213 40.23 5.18 0.57
N PHE A 214 39.25 5.95 0.10
CA PHE A 214 39.38 7.40 -0.13
C PHE A 214 38.27 8.28 0.47
N THR A 215 37.52 7.82 1.47
CA THR A 215 36.57 8.72 2.16
C THR A 215 37.30 9.67 3.12
N THR A 216 37.32 10.96 2.79
CA THR A 216 37.75 12.04 3.69
C THR A 216 36.86 12.04 4.93
N ILE A 217 37.46 12.03 6.11
CA ILE A 217 36.75 12.04 7.39
C ILE A 217 36.55 13.49 7.81
N SER A 218 35.32 14.00 7.83
CA SER A 218 35.05 15.33 8.41
C SER A 218 35.22 15.32 9.94
N PRO A 219 35.67 16.44 10.53
CA PRO A 219 35.76 16.58 11.98
C PRO A 219 34.38 16.47 12.64
N ALA A 220 34.34 15.95 13.87
CA ALA A 220 33.10 15.66 14.59
C ALA A 220 32.17 16.87 14.83
N SER A 221 32.71 18.09 14.72
CA SER A 221 31.96 19.36 14.77
C SER A 221 30.96 19.51 13.63
N ASP A 222 31.30 18.99 12.45
CA ASP A 222 30.57 19.25 11.20
C ASP A 222 29.46 18.22 10.99
N VAL A 223 29.49 17.13 11.77
CA VAL A 223 28.48 16.08 11.77
C VAL A 223 27.32 16.48 12.67
N HIS A 224 26.44 17.32 12.14
CA HIS A 224 25.23 17.74 12.87
C HIS A 224 24.29 16.58 13.12
N ALA A 225 24.27 16.12 14.38
CA ALA A 225 23.17 15.33 14.89
C ALA A 225 21.90 16.14 14.79
N ASN A 226 20.84 15.55 14.26
CA ASN A 226 19.52 16.13 14.16
C ASN A 226 18.81 16.28 15.54
N GLN A 227 19.55 16.60 16.60
CA GLN A 227 19.08 16.77 17.97
C GLN A 227 18.14 17.97 18.07
N VAL A 228 18.49 19.10 17.44
CA VAL A 228 17.63 20.28 17.34
C VAL A 228 16.33 19.95 16.60
N GLU A 229 16.40 19.24 15.47
CA GLU A 229 15.19 18.87 14.73
C GLU A 229 14.35 17.82 15.46
N SER A 230 14.98 16.88 16.18
CA SER A 230 14.26 15.91 16.99
C SER A 230 13.55 16.56 18.19
N PHE A 231 14.20 17.52 18.85
CA PHE A 231 13.60 18.32 19.92
C PHE A 231 12.45 19.18 19.37
N ASN A 232 12.68 19.89 18.27
CA ASN A 232 11.67 20.68 17.58
C ASN A 232 10.50 19.82 17.08
N SER A 233 10.74 18.58 16.66
CA SER A 233 9.68 17.64 16.26
C SER A 233 8.82 17.17 17.44
N ALA A 234 9.41 16.98 18.63
CA ALA A 234 8.69 16.64 19.84
C ALA A 234 7.85 17.84 20.33
N LEU A 235 8.42 19.06 20.29
CA LEU A 235 7.70 20.31 20.58
C LEU A 235 6.48 20.48 19.67
N ARG A 236 6.65 20.25 18.36
CA ARG A 236 5.55 20.31 17.37
C ARG A 236 4.43 19.32 17.73
N ARG A 237 4.77 18.09 18.15
CA ARG A 237 3.79 17.06 18.54
C ARG A 237 3.02 17.44 19.81
N GLN A 238 3.69 18.00 20.81
CA GLN A 238 3.06 18.44 22.07
C GLN A 238 2.13 19.65 21.86
N ALA A 239 2.53 20.63 21.04
CA ALA A 239 1.69 21.77 20.71
C ALA A 239 0.41 21.37 19.94
N THR A 240 0.47 20.31 19.12
CA THR A 240 -0.73 19.76 18.46
C THR A 240 -1.64 19.04 19.46
N ALA A 241 -1.08 18.33 20.45
CA ALA A 241 -1.87 17.60 21.44
C ALA A 241 -2.57 18.53 22.46
N CYS A 242 -1.91 19.61 22.88
CA CYS A 242 -2.49 20.56 23.85
C CYS A 242 -3.68 21.34 23.27
N LEU A 243 -3.71 21.55 21.94
CA LEU A 243 -4.85 22.16 21.27
C LEU A 243 -6.03 21.18 21.15
N VAL A 244 -5.79 19.89 20.97
CA VAL A 244 -6.85 18.86 20.95
C VAL A 244 -7.54 18.71 22.32
N ALA A 245 -6.83 18.92 23.42
CA ALA A 245 -7.42 18.86 24.77
C ALA A 245 -8.40 20.03 25.06
N LEU A 246 -8.23 21.18 24.42
CA LEU A 246 -9.16 22.32 24.52
C LEU A 246 -10.42 22.16 23.63
N PHE A 247 -10.44 21.17 22.73
CA PHE A 247 -11.58 20.88 21.84
C PHE A 247 -12.58 19.85 22.42
N ALA A 248 -12.31 19.31 23.61
CA ALA A 248 -13.24 18.41 24.30
C ALA A 248 -14.46 19.15 24.94
N SER A 249 -14.57 20.47 24.76
CA SER A 249 -15.67 21.31 25.26
C SER A 249 -16.80 21.57 24.24
N GLY A 250 -16.90 20.79 23.15
CA GLY A 250 -18.14 20.66 22.38
C GLY A 250 -18.37 21.67 21.24
N PHE A 251 -17.46 21.73 20.25
CA PHE A 251 -17.70 22.45 18.98
C PHE A 251 -17.64 21.49 17.77
N PRO A 252 -18.47 21.68 16.71
CA PRO A 252 -18.78 20.62 15.76
C PRO A 252 -17.67 20.35 14.73
N THR A 253 -17.47 19.05 14.53
CA THR A 253 -16.98 18.31 13.35
C THR A 253 -16.41 19.12 12.17
N GLY A 254 -15.11 19.41 12.24
CA GLY A 254 -14.30 19.83 11.09
C GLY A 254 -12.78 19.65 11.23
N ALA A 255 -12.29 19.02 12.30
CA ALA A 255 -10.90 19.13 12.74
C ALA A 255 -9.92 18.05 12.20
N HIS A 256 -10.29 17.26 11.18
CA HIS A 256 -9.30 16.40 10.50
C HIS A 256 -8.25 17.17 9.69
N ARG A 257 -8.35 18.51 9.65
CA ARG A 257 -7.48 19.42 8.88
C ARG A 257 -6.44 20.19 9.73
N TYR A 258 -6.36 19.94 11.04
CA TYR A 258 -5.46 20.70 11.93
C TYR A 258 -4.00 20.20 11.96
N ARG A 259 -3.63 19.23 11.12
CA ARG A 259 -2.22 18.75 11.04
C ARG A 259 -1.34 19.60 10.12
N ARG A 260 -1.90 20.50 9.30
CA ARG A 260 -1.16 21.25 8.26
C ARG A 260 -0.92 22.74 8.55
N ARG A 261 -1.79 23.43 9.31
CA ARG A 261 -1.63 24.88 9.56
C ARG A 261 -0.61 25.23 10.66
N GLN A 262 -0.27 24.30 11.56
CA GLN A 262 0.73 24.53 12.63
C GLN A 262 2.20 24.43 12.18
N ASN A 263 2.49 24.17 10.91
CA ASN A 263 3.85 24.38 10.38
C ASN A 263 4.18 25.88 10.20
N HIS A 264 3.33 26.82 10.63
CA HIS A 264 3.62 28.25 10.62
C HIS A 264 4.20 28.80 11.92
N CYS A 265 3.85 28.26 13.10
CA CYS A 265 4.44 28.74 14.35
C CYS A 265 5.93 28.41 14.47
N ALA A 266 6.44 27.41 13.76
CA ALA A 266 7.89 27.15 13.65
C ALA A 266 8.58 27.90 12.48
N LYS A 267 7.82 28.60 11.64
CA LYS A 267 8.35 29.43 10.54
C LYS A 267 8.45 30.91 10.92
N VAL A 268 7.64 31.35 11.89
CA VAL A 268 7.66 32.72 12.42
C VAL A 268 8.25 32.69 13.83
N VAL A 269 9.36 33.40 14.03
CA VAL A 269 10.14 33.42 15.29
C VAL A 269 9.28 33.77 16.50
N THR A 270 8.35 34.72 16.34
CA THR A 270 7.45 35.17 17.42
C THR A 270 6.49 34.08 17.90
N GLY A 271 5.94 33.29 16.98
CA GLY A 271 5.05 32.17 17.30
C GLY A 271 5.77 31.03 18.02
N LEU A 272 7.01 30.76 17.62
CA LEU A 272 7.87 29.76 18.27
C LEU A 272 8.24 30.21 19.68
N GLN A 273 8.65 31.47 19.84
CA GLN A 273 9.03 32.03 21.14
C GLN A 273 7.86 32.02 22.12
N ARG A 274 6.64 32.34 21.66
CA ARG A 274 5.42 32.26 22.49
C ARG A 274 5.18 30.83 23.00
N ALA A 275 5.30 29.83 22.14
CA ALA A 275 5.12 28.43 22.52
C ALA A 275 6.21 27.95 23.49
N LEU A 276 7.47 28.34 23.25
CA LEU A 276 8.60 28.03 24.14
C LEU A 276 8.42 28.70 25.52
N ASN A 277 7.94 29.94 25.56
CA ASN A 277 7.67 30.66 26.81
C ASN A 277 6.61 29.91 27.63
N VAL A 278 5.47 29.55 27.03
CA VAL A 278 4.41 28.78 27.72
C VAL A 278 4.93 27.42 28.20
N GLN A 279 5.75 26.74 27.39
CA GLN A 279 6.32 25.45 27.78
C GLN A 279 7.38 25.56 28.87
N ARG A 280 8.04 26.71 29.02
CA ARG A 280 8.99 26.98 30.12
C ARG A 280 8.27 27.36 31.42
N LEU A 281 7.06 27.93 31.35
CA LEU A 281 6.28 28.26 32.55
C LEU A 281 5.89 26.99 33.34
N LEU A 282 5.48 25.93 32.65
CA LEU A 282 5.04 24.68 33.28
C LEU A 282 6.08 23.99 34.18
N PRO A 283 7.29 23.64 33.69
CA PRO A 283 8.30 22.95 34.50
C PRO A 283 8.95 23.84 35.56
N ASN A 284 8.93 25.18 35.38
CA ASN A 284 9.59 26.10 36.31
C ASN A 284 8.67 26.57 37.44
N TRP A 285 7.38 26.77 37.16
CA TRP A 285 6.44 27.45 38.08
C TRP A 285 5.31 26.55 38.57
N VAL A 286 4.85 25.60 37.75
CA VAL A 286 3.63 24.81 38.04
C VAL A 286 3.96 23.40 38.53
N ARG A 287 4.89 22.71 37.87
CA ARG A 287 5.18 21.30 38.16
C ARG A 287 6.36 21.15 39.13
N PRO A 288 6.20 20.36 40.21
CA PRO A 288 7.33 19.97 41.05
C PRO A 288 8.38 19.25 40.21
N HIS A 289 9.65 19.63 40.39
CA HIS A 289 10.74 19.00 39.67
C HIS A 289 11.24 17.78 40.42
N TRP A 290 11.46 16.67 39.71
CA TRP A 290 11.87 15.39 40.31
C TRP A 290 13.24 15.44 40.99
N GLY A 291 14.11 16.37 40.58
CA GLY A 291 15.41 16.63 41.22
C GLY A 291 15.37 17.62 42.38
N LEU A 292 14.19 18.19 42.69
CA LEU A 292 13.95 19.01 43.87
C LEU A 292 13.08 18.20 44.86
N GLY A 293 13.04 18.63 46.13
CA GLY A 293 12.24 17.95 47.17
C GLY A 293 10.77 17.73 46.79
N LYS A 294 10.08 16.81 47.49
CA LYS A 294 8.67 16.50 47.22
C LYS A 294 7.84 17.80 47.26
N LYS A 295 7.16 18.10 46.14
CA LYS A 295 6.29 19.28 45.94
C LYS A 295 7.00 20.63 45.74
N THR A 296 8.32 20.66 45.53
CA THR A 296 9.07 21.90 45.28
C THR A 296 9.22 22.17 43.78
N THR A 297 8.84 23.37 43.33
CA THR A 297 9.09 23.83 41.96
C THR A 297 10.44 24.56 41.87
N PRO A 298 11.05 24.67 40.68
CA PRO A 298 12.28 25.45 40.51
C PRO A 298 12.15 26.91 40.96
N ALA A 299 11.01 27.56 40.74
CA ALA A 299 10.76 28.92 41.21
C ALA A 299 10.72 29.03 42.74
N MET A 300 10.21 28.00 43.44
CA MET A 300 10.27 27.92 44.91
C MET A 300 11.70 27.74 45.42
N ALA A 301 12.50 26.92 44.73
CA ALA A 301 13.89 26.68 45.12
C ALA A 301 14.78 27.92 44.96
N ILE A 302 14.42 28.83 44.06
CA ILE A 302 15.09 30.12 43.85
C ILE A 302 14.58 31.19 44.84
N GLY A 303 13.51 30.92 45.59
CA GLY A 303 12.91 31.86 46.55
C GLY A 303 12.02 32.92 45.90
N SER A 304 11.53 32.69 44.67
CA SER A 304 10.65 33.64 43.98
C SER A 304 9.18 33.48 44.37
N ILE A 305 8.78 32.30 44.87
CA ILE A 305 7.42 31.98 45.30
C ILE A 305 7.48 30.99 46.48
N ASP A 306 6.56 31.10 47.42
CA ASP A 306 6.53 30.22 48.61
C ASP A 306 5.64 28.98 48.44
N ARG A 307 4.82 28.96 47.39
CA ARG A 307 3.86 27.87 47.10
C ARG A 307 3.82 27.54 45.60
N PRO A 308 3.41 26.32 45.21
CA PRO A 308 3.17 26.00 43.81
C PRO A 308 1.96 26.79 43.28
N VAL A 309 2.09 27.33 42.06
CA VAL A 309 1.07 28.14 41.40
C VAL A 309 0.35 27.33 40.32
N THR A 310 -0.95 27.52 40.16
CA THR A 310 -1.73 26.86 39.10
C THR A 310 -1.59 27.61 37.77
N ILE A 311 -1.82 26.91 36.65
CA ILE A 311 -1.79 27.54 35.31
C ILE A 311 -2.82 28.67 35.19
N SER A 312 -4.00 28.50 35.80
CA SER A 312 -5.04 29.52 35.82
C SER A 312 -4.56 30.79 36.51
N GLU A 313 -3.91 30.66 37.67
CA GLU A 313 -3.38 31.80 38.42
C GLU A 313 -2.30 32.56 37.63
N ILE A 314 -1.38 31.85 36.95
CA ILE A 314 -0.33 32.45 36.10
C ILE A 314 -0.91 33.22 34.91
N LEU A 315 -2.02 32.74 34.35
CA LEU A 315 -2.64 33.37 33.18
C LEU A 315 -3.60 34.49 33.56
N SER A 316 -4.06 34.55 34.82
CA SER A 316 -4.93 35.61 35.34
C SER A 316 -4.19 36.73 36.06
N SER A 317 -2.96 36.48 36.52
CA SER A 317 -2.11 37.50 37.17
C SER A 317 -1.61 38.52 36.17
N THR A 318 -1.56 39.78 36.57
CA THR A 318 -0.91 40.85 35.80
C THR A 318 0.48 41.15 36.32
N SER A 319 0.80 40.75 37.56
CA SER A 319 2.09 41.01 38.21
C SER A 319 2.60 39.81 39.03
N PHE A 320 3.89 39.82 39.40
CA PHE A 320 4.46 38.79 40.28
C PHE A 320 4.09 38.97 41.75
N GLU A 321 3.64 40.16 42.15
CA GLU A 321 3.20 40.49 43.51
C GLU A 321 1.88 39.78 43.84
N ASP A 322 1.14 39.35 42.82
CA ASP A 322 -0.12 38.60 42.95
C ASP A 322 0.09 37.17 43.51
N PHE A 323 1.34 36.70 43.60
CA PHE A 323 1.71 35.34 44.03
C PHE A 323 2.32 35.26 45.43
N THR A 324 2.67 36.39 46.01
CA THR A 324 3.08 36.49 47.42
C THR A 324 1.83 36.58 48.31
N PRO A 325 1.77 35.87 49.44
CA PRO A 325 0.58 35.82 50.31
C PRO A 325 0.21 37.17 50.93
#